data_AF-A0A250XS46-F1
#
_entry.id   AF-A0A250XS46-F1
#
_cell.length_a   1.000
_cell.length_b   1.000
_cell.length_c   1.000
_cell.angle_alpha   90.00
_cell.angle_beta   90.00
_cell.angle_gamma   90.00
#
_symmetry.space_group_name_H-M   'P 1'
#
loop_
_entity.id
_entity.type
_entity.pdbx_description
1 polymer ?
#
loop_
_entity_poly.entity_id
_entity_poly.type
_entity_poly.pdbx_seq_one_letter_code
_entity_poly.pdbx_strand_id
1 'polypeptide(L)'
;MLDRSSHLTSYLRRICKKVLSTRVMVKTKATEQDSVTNDGKRCKITKDSKAVSEIDHSIGPAWFLIKNEPDEFSIDDLLAIPNKTSRYDGIRNMQARKHMRSMRVGDQIFFYQSSCKVPGICAVVEVVKEAYPDHMSWEEGHKYFDPKSTPDNPRWFMMDFKFVRMMKRFISLEELKGHQEDGLEGMPLFKQSRLSIQPVASHHVEFLLKLEEQPAANISNAGSSKKGGEHGKKRKVISKA
;
A
#
# COMPACT_ATOMS: atom_id res chain seq x y z
N MET A 1 -25.60 6.66 -59.13
CA MET A 1 -24.41 5.85 -58.79
C MET A 1 -24.32 5.77 -57.29
N LEU A 2 -24.27 4.54 -56.78
CA LEU A 2 -24.78 4.14 -55.48
C LEU A 2 -23.82 4.39 -54.30
N ASP A 3 -24.47 4.81 -53.23
CA ASP A 3 -24.08 4.89 -51.82
C ASP A 3 -23.36 3.63 -51.31
N ARG A 4 -22.22 3.80 -50.61
CA ARG A 4 -21.41 2.73 -50.00
C ARG A 4 -21.31 2.88 -48.46
N SER A 5 -22.40 3.28 -47.81
CA SER A 5 -22.52 3.27 -46.35
C SER A 5 -23.50 2.20 -45.86
N SER A 6 -23.15 0.92 -45.94
CA SER A 6 -24.00 -0.16 -45.35
C SER A 6 -23.31 -1.51 -45.10
N HIS A 7 -21.97 -1.59 -45.08
CA HIS A 7 -21.25 -2.87 -44.94
C HIS A 7 -20.58 -3.15 -43.59
N LEU A 8 -20.90 -2.40 -42.52
CA LEU A 8 -20.37 -2.67 -41.17
C LEU A 8 -21.40 -3.08 -40.09
N THR A 9 -22.68 -3.19 -40.43
CA THR A 9 -23.73 -3.50 -39.43
C THR A 9 -24.25 -4.95 -39.47
N SER A 10 -23.64 -5.84 -40.25
CA SER A 10 -24.03 -7.27 -40.32
C SER A 10 -23.09 -8.23 -39.57
N TYR A 11 -21.89 -7.81 -39.15
CA TYR A 11 -20.88 -8.73 -38.60
C TYR A 11 -20.90 -8.85 -37.07
N LEU A 12 -21.52 -7.93 -36.35
CA LEU A 12 -21.55 -7.91 -34.86
C LEU A 12 -22.86 -8.41 -34.23
N ARG A 13 -23.83 -8.92 -35.00
CA ARG A 13 -25.06 -9.56 -34.46
C ARG A 13 -25.04 -11.10 -34.47
N ARG A 14 -23.93 -11.73 -34.85
CA ARG A 14 -23.85 -13.19 -35.05
C ARG A 14 -22.96 -13.96 -34.06
N ILE A 15 -22.31 -13.27 -33.11
CA ILE A 15 -21.51 -13.92 -32.04
C ILE A 15 -22.30 -14.07 -30.72
N CYS A 16 -23.50 -13.49 -30.59
CA CYS A 16 -24.25 -13.46 -29.33
C CYS A 16 -25.32 -14.57 -29.15
N LYS A 17 -25.26 -15.71 -29.84
CA LYS A 17 -26.35 -16.72 -29.74
C LYS A 17 -25.99 -18.19 -30.03
N LYS A 18 -24.82 -18.69 -29.59
CA LYS A 18 -24.51 -20.13 -29.77
C LYS A 18 -23.55 -20.80 -28.77
N VAL A 19 -23.70 -20.53 -27.48
CA VAL A 19 -23.30 -21.49 -26.41
C VAL A 19 -24.35 -21.46 -25.31
N LEU A 20 -25.51 -22.04 -25.62
CA LEU A 20 -26.48 -22.51 -24.64
C LEU A 20 -26.56 -24.03 -24.83
N SER A 21 -26.57 -24.74 -23.70
CA SER A 21 -26.87 -26.17 -23.56
C SER A 21 -25.67 -27.14 -23.58
N THR A 22 -25.09 -27.33 -22.39
CA THR A 22 -24.88 -28.68 -21.82
C THR A 22 -24.93 -28.57 -20.31
N ARG A 23 -26.15 -28.71 -19.76
CA ARG A 23 -26.40 -28.84 -18.32
C ARG A 23 -26.15 -30.31 -17.96
N VAL A 24 -24.99 -30.61 -17.40
CA VAL A 24 -24.71 -31.93 -16.80
C VAL A 24 -25.53 -32.03 -15.52
N MET A 25 -26.55 -32.89 -15.53
CA MET A 25 -27.31 -33.26 -14.33
C MET A 25 -26.52 -34.29 -13.54
N VAL A 26 -25.77 -33.84 -12.52
CA VAL A 26 -25.25 -34.74 -11.49
C VAL A 26 -26.37 -34.94 -10.47
N LYS A 27 -26.97 -36.14 -10.48
CA LYS A 27 -27.83 -36.63 -9.40
C LYS A 27 -26.95 -37.12 -8.25
N THR A 28 -26.76 -36.31 -7.21
CA THR A 28 -26.28 -36.81 -5.92
C THR A 28 -27.48 -37.09 -5.04
N LYS A 29 -27.61 -38.36 -4.63
CA LYS A 29 -28.58 -38.82 -3.63
C LYS A 29 -28.20 -38.21 -2.28
N ALA A 30 -29.14 -37.48 -1.68
CA ALA A 30 -29.10 -37.18 -0.26
C ALA A 30 -29.38 -38.47 0.51
N THR A 31 -28.45 -38.87 1.36
CA THR A 31 -28.68 -39.84 2.42
C THR A 31 -28.53 -39.09 3.73
N GLU A 32 -29.66 -38.89 4.41
CA GLU A 32 -29.75 -38.53 5.82
C GLU A 32 -28.99 -39.57 6.65
N GLN A 33 -28.07 -39.08 7.48
CA GLN A 33 -27.74 -39.73 8.74
C GLN A 33 -27.64 -38.65 9.81
N ASP A 34 -28.65 -38.63 10.66
CA ASP A 34 -28.67 -37.93 11.92
C ASP A 34 -27.62 -38.54 12.86
N SER A 35 -26.69 -37.71 13.34
CA SER A 35 -25.98 -37.99 14.57
C SER A 35 -25.81 -36.69 15.35
N VAL A 36 -26.73 -36.51 16.29
CA VAL A 36 -26.64 -35.56 17.39
C VAL A 36 -25.44 -35.95 18.25
N THR A 37 -24.44 -35.07 18.38
CA THR A 37 -23.61 -35.00 19.58
C THR A 37 -23.47 -33.56 20.02
N ASN A 38 -23.99 -33.32 21.22
CA ASN A 38 -23.91 -32.10 22.00
C ASN A 38 -22.44 -31.81 22.34
N ASP A 39 -21.92 -30.69 21.87
CA ASP A 39 -20.85 -30.00 22.58
C ASP A 39 -20.92 -28.52 22.21
N GLY A 40 -21.53 -27.75 23.11
CA GLY A 40 -21.68 -26.30 23.04
C GLY A 40 -20.35 -25.56 23.11
N LYS A 41 -19.49 -25.72 22.09
CA LYS A 41 -18.28 -24.93 21.93
C LYS A 41 -18.56 -23.81 20.95
N ARG A 42 -18.90 -22.66 21.53
CA ARG A 42 -18.89 -21.36 20.86
C ARG A 42 -17.58 -21.20 20.11
N CYS A 43 -17.63 -21.26 18.78
CA CYS A 43 -16.48 -20.99 17.94
C CYS A 43 -16.06 -19.54 18.21
N LYS A 44 -14.97 -19.36 18.97
CA LYS A 44 -14.38 -18.05 19.21
C LYS A 44 -13.83 -17.58 17.87
N ILE A 45 -14.58 -16.71 17.20
CA ILE A 45 -14.03 -15.85 16.16
C ILE A 45 -12.88 -15.09 16.85
N THR A 46 -11.65 -15.50 16.56
CA THR A 46 -10.45 -14.82 17.08
C THR A 46 -10.43 -13.42 16.49
N LYS A 47 -10.00 -12.45 17.31
CA LYS A 47 -10.00 -11.01 16.98
C LYS A 47 -9.15 -10.64 15.75
N ASP A 48 -8.47 -11.60 15.13
CA ASP A 48 -7.56 -11.42 14.00
C ASP A 48 -8.27 -11.19 12.66
N SER A 49 -9.53 -11.59 12.55
CA SER A 49 -10.38 -11.43 11.35
C SER A 49 -10.88 -10.01 11.14
N LYS A 50 -10.76 -9.12 12.13
CA LYS A 50 -11.35 -7.77 12.07
C LYS A 50 -10.47 -6.70 11.39
N ALA A 51 -9.24 -7.03 11.01
CA ALA A 51 -8.28 -6.07 10.43
C ALA A 51 -7.84 -6.42 9.00
N VAL A 52 -8.49 -7.38 8.34
CA VAL A 52 -8.36 -7.62 6.88
C VAL A 52 -9.55 -7.01 6.12
N SER A 53 -10.57 -6.52 6.83
CA SER A 53 -11.84 -6.05 6.28
C SER A 53 -11.82 -4.65 5.67
N GLU A 54 -10.64 -4.09 5.35
CA GLU A 54 -10.52 -2.70 4.85
C GLU A 54 -10.00 -2.61 3.41
N ILE A 55 -9.54 -3.72 2.81
CA ILE A 55 -9.03 -3.72 1.44
C ILE A 55 -10.03 -4.46 0.57
N ASP A 56 -10.79 -3.71 -0.23
CA ASP A 56 -11.78 -4.25 -1.15
C ASP A 56 -11.23 -4.30 -2.59
N HIS A 57 -10.81 -5.49 -3.02
CA HIS A 57 -10.36 -5.75 -4.40
C HIS A 57 -11.50 -5.88 -5.41
N SER A 58 -12.78 -5.76 -5.00
CA SER A 58 -13.92 -5.94 -5.90
C SER A 58 -14.21 -4.74 -6.81
N ILE A 59 -13.70 -3.56 -6.45
CA ILE A 59 -13.99 -2.28 -7.14
C ILE A 59 -12.83 -1.87 -8.08
N GLY A 60 -11.73 -2.61 -8.08
CA GLY A 60 -10.54 -2.32 -8.88
C GLY A 60 -9.24 -2.66 -8.15
N PRO A 61 -8.08 -2.21 -8.66
CA PRO A 61 -6.83 -2.40 -7.96
C PRO A 61 -6.85 -1.65 -6.62
N ALA A 62 -6.41 -2.32 -5.57
CA ALA A 62 -6.21 -1.67 -4.29
C ALA A 62 -4.95 -0.79 -4.34
N TRP A 63 -4.87 0.18 -3.42
CA TRP A 63 -3.76 1.11 -3.33
C TRP A 63 -3.03 0.99 -2.01
N PHE A 64 -1.71 1.09 -2.09
CA PHE A 64 -0.82 1.06 -0.94
C PHE A 64 0.23 2.16 -1.04
N LEU A 65 0.94 2.39 0.06
CA LEU A 65 2.15 3.19 0.13
C LEU A 65 3.26 2.32 0.71
N ILE A 66 4.41 2.29 0.03
CA ILE A 66 5.62 1.63 0.53
C ILE A 66 6.71 2.65 0.79
N LYS A 67 7.41 2.50 1.92
CA LYS A 67 8.54 3.36 2.30
C LYS A 67 9.87 2.73 1.87
N ASN A 68 10.69 3.51 1.19
CA ASN A 68 12.05 3.13 0.78
C ASN A 68 13.02 4.21 1.21
N GLU A 69 14.21 3.81 1.65
CA GLU A 69 15.28 4.76 1.95
C GLU A 69 16.13 4.92 0.68
N PRO A 70 16.24 6.13 0.10
CA PRO A 70 16.98 6.33 -1.16
C PRO A 70 18.44 5.89 -1.11
N ASP A 71 19.05 5.89 0.07
CA ASP A 71 20.43 5.44 0.27
C ASP A 71 20.56 3.90 0.21
N GLU A 72 19.47 3.15 0.48
CA GLU A 72 19.44 1.68 0.36
C GLU A 72 18.84 1.22 -0.98
N PHE A 73 17.73 1.85 -1.42
CA PHE A 73 17.05 1.53 -2.67
C PHE A 73 16.24 2.74 -3.16
N SER A 74 16.77 3.45 -4.16
CA SER A 74 16.14 4.62 -4.77
C SER A 74 15.23 4.26 -5.95
N ILE A 75 14.44 5.23 -6.40
CA ILE A 75 13.67 5.10 -7.63
C ILE A 75 14.57 4.98 -8.87
N ASP A 76 15.74 5.62 -8.85
CA ASP A 76 16.71 5.55 -9.93
C ASP A 76 17.32 4.15 -10.04
N ASP A 77 17.56 3.49 -8.90
CA ASP A 77 17.98 2.08 -8.86
C ASP A 77 16.92 1.18 -9.49
N LEU A 78 15.65 1.37 -9.15
CA LEU A 78 14.54 0.63 -9.77
C LEU A 78 14.50 0.82 -11.29
N LEU A 79 14.70 2.06 -11.76
CA LEU A 79 14.69 2.39 -13.18
C LEU A 79 15.87 1.77 -13.94
N ALA A 80 17.00 1.53 -13.27
CA ALA A 80 18.18 0.88 -13.83
C ALA A 80 18.07 -0.65 -13.94
N ILE A 81 17.18 -1.28 -13.15
CA ILE A 81 16.98 -2.74 -13.17
C ILE A 81 16.29 -3.18 -14.48
N PRO A 82 16.67 -4.35 -15.07
CA PRO A 82 15.95 -4.92 -16.21
C PRO A 82 14.45 -5.04 -15.96
N ASN A 83 13.65 -4.67 -16.97
CA ASN A 83 12.18 -4.59 -16.88
C ASN A 83 11.65 -3.66 -15.77
N LYS A 84 12.52 -2.85 -15.14
CA LYS A 84 12.19 -1.92 -14.05
C LYS A 84 11.41 -2.60 -12.93
N THR A 85 11.76 -3.84 -12.64
CA THR A 85 11.06 -4.73 -11.71
C THR A 85 12.00 -5.18 -10.62
N SER A 86 11.63 -4.95 -9.36
CA SER A 86 12.43 -5.36 -8.21
C SER A 86 11.57 -6.10 -7.19
N ARG A 87 12.24 -6.86 -6.33
CA ARG A 87 11.63 -7.46 -5.15
C ARG A 87 11.57 -6.42 -4.02
N TYR A 88 10.55 -6.51 -3.17
CA TYR A 88 10.45 -5.76 -1.94
C TYR A 88 10.63 -6.70 -0.75
N ASP A 89 11.87 -6.82 -0.29
CA ASP A 89 12.27 -7.71 0.79
C ASP A 89 12.55 -6.97 2.11
N GLY A 90 13.13 -7.67 3.09
CA GLY A 90 13.58 -7.05 4.33
C GLY A 90 12.47 -6.63 5.30
N ILE A 91 11.21 -6.96 4.99
CA ILE A 91 10.07 -6.62 5.85
C ILE A 91 10.11 -7.46 7.12
N ARG A 92 10.34 -6.79 8.26
CA ARG A 92 10.39 -7.41 9.60
C ARG A 92 9.33 -6.87 10.56
N ASN A 93 8.32 -6.17 10.04
CA ASN A 93 7.14 -5.73 10.78
C ASN A 93 5.95 -6.67 10.46
N MET A 94 5.32 -7.24 11.49
CA MET A 94 4.22 -8.22 11.34
C MET A 94 2.98 -7.64 10.66
N GLN A 95 2.67 -6.37 10.91
CA GLN A 95 1.55 -5.67 10.29
C GLN A 95 1.86 -5.33 8.83
N ALA A 96 3.07 -4.83 8.54
CA ALA A 96 3.50 -4.60 7.16
C ALA A 96 3.46 -5.90 6.34
N ARG A 97 3.94 -7.02 6.91
CA ARG A 97 3.82 -8.36 6.32
C ARG A 97 2.37 -8.74 6.04
N LYS A 98 1.45 -8.45 6.97
CA LYS A 98 0.02 -8.71 6.77
C LYS A 98 -0.53 -7.90 5.58
N HIS A 99 -0.17 -6.63 5.46
CA HIS A 99 -0.57 -5.79 4.33
C HIS A 99 0.05 -6.26 3.01
N MET A 100 1.32 -6.65 3.00
CA MET A 100 1.96 -7.24 1.81
C MET A 100 1.22 -8.49 1.34
N ARG A 101 0.86 -9.39 2.26
CA ARG A 101 0.13 -10.63 1.94
C ARG A 101 -1.29 -10.40 1.45
N SER A 102 -1.86 -9.20 1.66
CA SER A 102 -3.15 -8.83 1.10
C SER A 102 -3.07 -8.18 -0.28
N MET A 103 -1.87 -7.83 -0.75
CA MET A 103 -1.67 -7.27 -2.10
C MET A 103 -1.88 -8.35 -3.17
N ARG A 104 -2.45 -7.95 -4.30
CA ARG A 104 -2.66 -8.78 -5.49
C ARG A 104 -1.93 -8.19 -6.69
N VAL A 105 -1.68 -9.03 -7.70
CA VAL A 105 -1.14 -8.54 -8.98
C VAL A 105 -2.05 -7.46 -9.56
N GLY A 106 -1.46 -6.33 -9.98
CA GLY A 106 -2.17 -5.17 -10.50
C GLY A 106 -2.49 -4.09 -9.46
N ASP A 107 -2.39 -4.39 -8.16
CA ASP A 107 -2.51 -3.39 -7.10
C ASP A 107 -1.44 -2.30 -7.28
N GLN A 108 -1.84 -1.05 -7.06
CA GLN A 108 -1.00 0.13 -7.27
C GLN A 108 -0.36 0.59 -5.95
N ILE A 109 0.82 1.17 -6.06
CA ILE A 109 1.63 1.53 -4.89
C ILE A 109 2.25 2.91 -5.11
N PHE A 110 2.05 3.81 -4.15
CA PHE A 110 2.85 5.02 -4.02
C PHE A 110 4.24 4.67 -3.48
N PHE A 111 5.26 4.95 -4.27
CA PHE A 111 6.66 4.81 -3.88
C PHE A 111 7.07 6.04 -3.06
N TYR A 112 7.21 5.85 -1.75
CA TYR A 112 7.54 6.91 -0.80
C TYR A 112 9.01 6.83 -0.39
N GLN A 113 9.75 7.90 -0.61
CA GLN A 113 11.11 8.01 -0.07
C GLN A 113 11.09 8.51 1.38
N SER A 114 11.59 7.68 2.29
CA SER A 114 11.74 7.96 3.72
C SER A 114 13.20 8.23 4.09
N SER A 115 13.43 8.66 5.33
CA SER A 115 14.76 8.78 5.95
C SER A 115 15.80 9.59 5.15
N CYS A 116 15.35 10.51 4.30
CA CYS A 116 16.20 11.38 3.48
C CYS A 116 15.93 12.86 3.79
N LYS A 117 16.73 13.74 3.19
CA LYS A 117 16.63 15.19 3.39
C LYS A 117 15.24 15.76 3.09
N VAL A 118 14.58 15.25 2.05
CA VAL A 118 13.23 15.66 1.64
C VAL A 118 12.38 14.41 1.40
N PRO A 119 11.69 13.90 2.43
CA PRO A 119 10.84 12.72 2.29
C PRO A 119 9.52 13.05 1.59
N GLY A 120 8.93 12.08 0.90
CA GLY A 120 7.71 12.29 0.11
C GLY A 120 7.45 11.20 -0.92
N ILE A 121 6.40 11.39 -1.74
CA ILE A 121 6.00 10.46 -2.80
C ILE A 121 6.65 10.91 -4.11
N CYS A 122 7.34 9.99 -4.80
CA CYS A 122 8.05 10.28 -6.05
C CYS A 122 7.55 9.50 -7.26
N ALA A 123 6.96 8.32 -7.08
CA ALA A 123 6.51 7.48 -8.20
C ALA A 123 5.30 6.60 -7.85
N VAL A 124 4.71 6.01 -8.89
CA VAL A 124 3.74 4.92 -8.81
C VAL A 124 4.38 3.65 -9.36
N VAL A 125 4.23 2.57 -8.60
CA VAL A 125 4.64 1.21 -8.96
C VAL A 125 3.45 0.25 -8.85
N GLU A 126 3.56 -0.92 -9.45
CA GLU A 126 2.50 -1.93 -9.51
C GLU A 126 3.03 -3.27 -9.00
N VAL A 127 2.21 -4.01 -8.26
CA VAL A 127 2.51 -5.40 -7.88
C VAL A 127 2.45 -6.30 -9.10
N VAL A 128 3.56 -6.99 -9.40
CA VAL A 128 3.64 -7.96 -10.51
C VAL A 128 3.73 -9.40 -10.03
N LYS A 129 4.06 -9.61 -8.75
CA LYS A 129 4.05 -10.92 -8.12
C LYS A 129 3.58 -10.78 -6.68
N GLU A 130 2.57 -11.57 -6.32
CA GLU A 130 2.02 -11.60 -4.96
C GLU A 130 3.05 -12.09 -3.94
N ALA A 131 2.75 -11.90 -2.66
CA ALA A 131 3.65 -12.23 -1.57
C ALA A 131 4.11 -13.70 -1.59
N TYR A 132 5.42 -13.91 -1.53
CA TYR A 132 6.08 -15.22 -1.45
C TYR A 132 7.16 -15.21 -0.36
N PRO A 133 7.59 -16.37 0.16
CA PRO A 133 8.55 -16.44 1.26
C PRO A 133 9.85 -15.67 0.98
N ASP A 134 10.29 -14.89 1.98
CA ASP A 134 11.57 -14.18 1.95
C ASP A 134 12.68 -15.13 2.41
N HIS A 135 13.35 -15.75 1.42
CA HIS A 135 14.44 -16.71 1.66
C HIS A 135 15.66 -16.09 2.37
N MET A 136 15.86 -14.77 2.26
CA MET A 136 16.96 -14.09 2.97
C MET A 136 16.77 -14.08 4.49
N SER A 137 15.59 -14.47 4.99
CA SER A 137 15.38 -14.72 6.41
C SER A 137 15.97 -16.05 6.90
N TRP A 138 16.36 -16.95 6.01
CA TRP A 138 16.90 -18.28 6.34
C TRP A 138 18.43 -18.34 6.25
N GLU A 139 19.05 -17.34 5.63
CA GLU A 139 20.50 -17.27 5.41
C GLU A 139 21.22 -16.76 6.66
N GLU A 140 21.99 -17.64 7.31
CA GLU A 140 22.81 -17.26 8.46
C GLU A 140 23.82 -16.17 8.08
N GLY A 141 23.93 -15.14 8.92
CA GLY A 141 24.79 -13.98 8.68
C GLY A 141 24.19 -12.88 7.81
N HIS A 142 23.04 -13.11 7.17
CA HIS A 142 22.34 -12.06 6.44
C HIS A 142 21.72 -11.01 7.39
N LYS A 143 21.68 -9.73 6.98
CA LYS A 143 21.14 -8.60 7.77
C LYS A 143 19.73 -8.88 8.33
N TYR A 144 18.96 -9.67 7.60
CA TYR A 144 17.57 -9.97 7.94
C TYR A 144 17.29 -11.43 8.34
N PHE A 145 18.33 -12.17 8.75
CA PHE A 145 18.22 -13.53 9.25
C PHE A 145 17.26 -13.62 10.45
N ASP A 146 16.40 -14.63 10.46
CA ASP A 146 15.52 -14.97 11.59
C ASP A 146 15.57 -16.49 11.81
N PRO A 147 16.21 -16.99 12.88
CA PRO A 147 16.36 -18.43 13.13
C PRO A 147 15.02 -19.16 13.34
N LYS A 148 13.92 -18.43 13.52
CA LYS A 148 12.57 -19.00 13.66
C LYS A 148 11.81 -19.04 12.33
N SER A 149 12.33 -18.44 11.27
CA SER A 149 11.79 -18.53 9.92
C SER A 149 12.44 -19.72 9.24
N THR A 150 11.65 -20.66 8.73
CA THR A 150 12.16 -21.84 7.99
C THR A 150 11.44 -21.97 6.66
N PRO A 151 11.96 -22.76 5.70
CA PRO A 151 11.27 -23.04 4.44
C PRO A 151 9.85 -23.60 4.63
N ASP A 152 9.68 -24.49 5.61
CA ASP A 152 8.38 -25.12 5.92
C ASP A 152 7.43 -24.18 6.69
N ASN A 153 7.97 -23.21 7.43
CA ASN A 153 7.21 -22.25 8.22
C ASN A 153 7.76 -20.82 8.02
N PRO A 154 7.55 -20.22 6.83
CA PRO A 154 8.07 -18.91 6.52
C PRO A 154 7.41 -17.84 7.37
N ARG A 155 8.22 -17.11 8.14
CA ARG A 155 7.73 -15.98 8.94
C ARG A 155 7.67 -14.70 8.12
N TRP A 156 8.52 -14.56 7.12
CA TRP A 156 8.68 -13.33 6.34
C TRP A 156 8.38 -13.56 4.87
N PHE A 157 7.88 -12.51 4.24
CA PHE A 157 7.44 -12.54 2.86
C PHE A 157 7.99 -11.30 2.15
N MET A 158 8.18 -11.45 0.85
CA MET A 158 8.51 -10.39 -0.10
C MET A 158 7.55 -10.48 -1.29
N MET A 159 7.49 -9.43 -2.10
CA MET A 159 6.68 -9.37 -3.33
C MET A 159 7.52 -8.73 -4.43
N ASP A 160 7.11 -8.86 -5.70
CA ASP A 160 7.76 -8.13 -6.78
C ASP A 160 6.86 -6.99 -7.27
N PHE A 161 7.47 -5.83 -7.50
CA PHE A 161 6.80 -4.66 -8.06
C PHE A 161 7.55 -4.14 -9.28
N LYS A 162 6.81 -3.56 -10.23
CA LYS A 162 7.37 -2.89 -11.39
C LYS A 162 7.08 -1.40 -11.37
N PHE A 163 8.01 -0.61 -11.90
CA PHE A 163 7.79 0.79 -12.17
C PHE A 163 6.62 0.99 -13.16
N VAL A 164 5.71 1.91 -12.84
CA VAL A 164 4.64 2.33 -13.75
C VAL A 164 4.95 3.71 -14.32
N ARG A 165 5.09 4.71 -13.44
CA ARG A 165 5.36 6.10 -13.82
C ARG A 165 5.91 6.91 -12.65
N MET A 166 6.60 8.00 -12.96
CA MET A 166 6.89 9.05 -11.97
C MET A 166 5.59 9.77 -11.61
N MET A 167 5.58 10.37 -10.42
CA MET A 167 4.59 11.40 -10.12
C MET A 167 4.85 12.62 -11.02
N LYS A 168 3.81 13.32 -11.47
CA LYS A 168 3.93 14.55 -12.29
C LYS A 168 4.76 15.62 -11.59
N ARG A 169 4.70 15.62 -10.26
CA ARG A 169 5.59 16.37 -9.37
C ARG A 169 5.84 15.57 -8.11
N PHE A 170 6.93 15.90 -7.42
CA PHE A 170 7.20 15.37 -6.09
C PHE A 170 6.19 15.94 -5.08
N ILE A 171 5.62 15.08 -4.23
CA ILE A 171 4.71 15.49 -3.14
C ILE A 171 5.44 15.26 -1.82
N SER A 172 5.87 16.34 -1.17
CA SER A 172 6.70 16.25 0.04
C SER A 172 5.87 15.86 1.27
N LEU A 173 6.53 15.26 2.28
CA LEU A 173 5.88 14.99 3.56
C LEU A 173 5.36 16.27 4.23
N GLU A 174 6.04 17.40 4.04
CA GLU A 174 5.60 18.69 4.58
C GLU A 174 4.26 19.10 3.97
N GLU A 175 4.12 19.01 2.66
CA GLU A 175 2.87 19.25 1.96
C GLU A 175 1.78 18.27 2.38
N LEU A 176 2.10 16.96 2.46
CA LEU A 176 1.16 15.94 2.94
C LEU A 176 0.65 16.24 4.35
N LYS A 177 1.52 16.72 5.25
CA LYS A 177 1.12 17.16 6.59
C LYS A 177 0.23 18.40 6.57
N GLY A 178 0.47 19.32 5.64
CA GLY A 178 -0.38 20.49 5.43
C GLY A 178 -1.83 20.12 5.10
N HIS A 179 -2.06 18.95 4.51
CA HIS A 179 -3.39 18.43 4.18
C HIS A 179 -3.88 17.32 5.13
N GLN A 180 -3.26 17.16 6.30
CA GLN A 180 -3.65 16.12 7.25
C GLN A 180 -5.08 16.29 7.76
N GLU A 181 -5.54 17.52 7.94
CA GLU A 181 -6.92 17.83 8.36
C GLU A 181 -7.88 18.01 7.17
N ASP A 182 -7.33 18.28 5.98
CA ASP A 182 -8.07 18.66 4.78
C ASP A 182 -7.93 17.63 3.65
N GLY A 183 -8.23 16.36 3.93
CA GLY A 183 -8.33 15.30 2.91
C GLY A 183 -7.43 14.09 3.12
N LEU A 184 -6.43 14.17 4.00
CA LEU A 184 -5.58 13.04 4.39
C LEU A 184 -5.79 12.61 5.85
N GLU A 185 -6.95 12.93 6.42
CA GLU A 185 -7.26 12.59 7.81
C GLU A 185 -7.20 11.09 8.02
N GLY A 186 -6.51 10.70 9.11
CA GLY A 186 -6.46 9.31 9.51
C GLY A 186 -5.50 8.43 8.73
N MET A 187 -4.82 8.95 7.71
CA MET A 187 -3.86 8.18 6.91
C MET A 187 -2.77 7.55 7.80
N PRO A 188 -2.46 6.25 7.63
CA PRO A 188 -1.44 5.56 8.44
C PRO A 188 -0.05 6.21 8.39
N LEU A 189 0.24 6.98 7.34
CA LEU A 189 1.51 7.67 7.13
C LEU A 189 1.90 8.55 8.33
N PHE A 190 0.92 9.25 8.92
CA PHE A 190 1.15 10.19 10.03
C PHE A 190 1.07 9.51 11.40
N LYS A 191 0.20 8.50 11.53
CA LYS A 191 -0.05 7.82 12.82
C LYS A 191 0.96 6.71 13.11
N GLN A 192 1.47 6.04 12.09
CA GLN A 192 2.30 4.83 12.20
C GLN A 192 3.63 5.01 11.46
N SER A 193 4.54 5.76 12.08
CA SER A 193 5.84 6.10 11.47
C SER A 193 6.67 4.86 11.11
N ARG A 194 6.64 3.81 11.95
CA ARG A 194 7.39 2.56 11.77
C ARG A 194 6.72 1.53 10.85
N LEU A 195 5.55 1.83 10.29
CA LEU A 195 4.87 0.95 9.35
C LEU A 195 5.32 1.28 7.93
N SER A 196 6.06 0.37 7.29
CA SER A 196 6.64 0.56 5.95
C SER A 196 5.66 0.31 4.82
N ILE A 197 4.68 -0.59 5.02
CA ILE A 197 3.64 -0.91 4.04
C ILE A 197 2.30 -0.49 4.62
N GLN A 198 1.60 0.38 3.92
CA GLN A 198 0.39 1.02 4.42
C GLN A 198 -0.71 0.91 3.37
N PRO A 199 -1.90 0.38 3.69
CA PRO A 199 -3.05 0.51 2.79
C PRO A 199 -3.44 1.99 2.68
N VAL A 200 -3.87 2.40 1.50
CA VAL A 200 -4.32 3.77 1.22
C VAL A 200 -5.78 3.69 0.80
N ALA A 201 -6.66 4.33 1.58
CA ALA A 201 -8.08 4.34 1.29
C ALA A 201 -8.38 5.10 0.00
N SER A 202 -9.42 4.71 -0.75
CA SER A 202 -9.72 5.28 -2.07
C SER A 202 -9.84 6.81 -2.07
N HIS A 203 -10.45 7.39 -1.03
CA HIS A 203 -10.55 8.85 -0.90
C HIS A 203 -9.18 9.54 -0.72
N HIS A 204 -8.23 8.90 -0.02
CA HIS A 204 -6.85 9.40 0.08
C HIS A 204 -6.14 9.29 -1.27
N VAL A 205 -6.34 8.20 -2.01
CA VAL A 205 -5.78 8.02 -3.36
C VAL A 205 -6.25 9.14 -4.29
N GLU A 206 -7.56 9.36 -4.35
CA GLU A 206 -8.15 10.42 -5.17
C GLU A 206 -7.60 11.79 -4.81
N PHE A 207 -7.40 12.06 -3.53
CA PHE A 207 -6.83 13.31 -3.05
C PHE A 207 -5.36 13.46 -3.46
N LEU A 208 -4.54 12.43 -3.27
CA LEU A 208 -3.12 12.44 -3.67
C LEU A 208 -2.94 12.63 -5.18
N LEU A 209 -3.77 11.96 -5.99
CA LEU A 209 -3.76 12.13 -7.45
C LEU A 209 -4.27 13.51 -7.88
N LYS A 210 -5.19 14.14 -7.13
CA LYS A 210 -5.56 15.54 -7.37
C LYS A 210 -4.43 16.50 -7.02
N LEU A 211 -3.71 16.27 -5.91
CA LEU A 211 -2.54 17.07 -5.55
C LEU A 211 -1.48 17.03 -6.64
N GLU A 212 -1.24 15.85 -7.20
CA GLU A 212 -0.29 15.65 -8.28
C GLU A 212 -0.52 16.57 -9.49
N GLU A 213 -1.77 16.92 -9.81
CA GLU A 213 -2.13 17.83 -10.91
C GLU A 213 -1.96 19.31 -10.57
N GLN A 214 -1.91 19.66 -9.30
CA GLN A 214 -1.81 21.05 -8.84
C GLN A 214 -0.33 21.51 -8.86
N PRO A 215 -0.05 22.80 -9.10
CA PRO A 215 1.29 23.33 -8.89
C PRO A 215 1.69 23.15 -7.42
N ALA A 216 2.97 22.92 -7.16
CA ALA A 216 3.47 22.79 -5.79
C ALA A 216 3.04 24.01 -4.97
N ALA A 217 2.39 23.78 -3.84
CA ALA A 217 1.96 24.86 -2.97
C ALA A 217 3.19 25.66 -2.52
N ASN A 218 3.17 26.98 -2.74
CA ASN A 218 4.10 27.87 -2.06
C ASN A 218 3.71 27.88 -0.58
N ILE A 219 4.30 27.00 0.22
CA ILE A 219 4.15 27.01 1.67
C ILE A 219 4.98 28.20 2.18
N SER A 220 4.46 29.41 1.99
CA SER A 220 4.98 30.60 2.67
C SER A 220 4.53 30.54 4.13
N ASN A 221 5.42 30.05 4.99
CA ASN A 221 5.42 30.17 6.46
C ASN A 221 4.20 30.86 7.10
N ALA A 222 3.12 30.11 7.31
CA ALA A 222 2.09 30.47 8.27
C ALA A 222 2.45 29.84 9.62
N GLY A 223 3.29 30.52 10.43
CA GLY A 223 3.60 30.03 11.78
C GLY A 223 4.91 30.52 12.38
N SER A 224 5.09 31.82 12.56
CA SER A 224 6.16 32.36 13.42
C SER A 224 5.67 33.62 14.15
N SER A 225 4.62 33.48 14.96
CA SER A 225 4.33 34.47 15.99
C SER A 225 5.29 34.22 17.17
N LYS A 226 6.53 34.72 17.05
CA LYS A 226 7.44 34.85 18.19
C LYS A 226 6.87 35.95 19.10
N LYS A 227 6.18 35.55 20.18
CA LYS A 227 6.03 36.42 21.36
C LYS A 227 7.42 36.62 21.96
N GLY A 228 7.97 37.82 21.81
CA GLY A 228 9.15 38.26 22.53
C GLY A 228 8.86 38.29 24.03
N GLY A 229 9.42 37.32 24.76
CA GLY A 229 9.49 37.33 26.21
C GLY A 229 10.84 37.89 26.64
N GLU A 230 10.89 39.19 26.89
CA GLU A 230 12.02 39.89 27.49
C GLU A 230 12.22 39.39 28.93
N HIS A 231 13.25 38.58 29.18
CA HIS A 231 13.65 38.18 30.53
C HIS A 231 14.79 39.09 31.01
N GLY A 232 14.40 40.14 31.75
CA GLY A 232 15.29 41.02 32.48
C GLY A 232 16.05 40.26 33.57
N LYS A 233 17.37 40.14 33.39
CA LYS A 233 18.30 39.57 34.38
C LYS A 233 18.55 40.62 35.48
N LYS A 234 17.77 40.57 36.57
CA LYS A 234 18.07 41.34 37.80
C LYS A 234 19.34 40.77 38.46
N ARG A 235 20.44 41.53 38.41
CA ARG A 235 21.63 41.31 39.25
C ARG A 235 21.27 41.68 40.70
N LYS A 236 21.25 40.69 41.58
CA LYS A 236 21.13 40.92 43.03
C LYS A 236 22.52 41.21 43.58
N VAL A 237 22.80 42.48 43.84
CA VAL A 237 23.91 42.93 44.67
C VAL A 237 23.60 42.47 46.10
N ILE A 238 24.48 41.65 46.68
CA ILE A 238 24.46 41.37 48.11
C ILE A 238 25.67 42.09 48.69
N SER A 239 25.37 43.15 49.43
CA SER A 239 26.26 43.91 50.28
C SER A 239 26.18 43.41 51.73
N LYS A 240 27.26 43.65 52.49
CA LYS A 240 27.44 43.55 53.97
C LYS A 240 27.84 42.15 54.47
N ALA A 241 28.78 41.98 55.39
CA ALA A 241 29.51 42.90 56.28
C ALA A 241 30.92 42.35 56.53
#